data_AF-F4N688-F1
#
_entry.id   AF-F4N688-F1
#
_cell.length_a   1.000
_cell.length_b   1.000
_cell.length_c   1.000
_cell.angle_alpha   90.00
_cell.angle_beta   90.00
_cell.angle_gamma   90.00
#
_symmetry.space_group_name_H-M   'P 1'
#
loop_
_entity.id
_entity.type
_entity.pdbx_description
1 polymer ?
#
loop_
_entity_poly.entity_id
_entity_poly.type
_entity_poly.pdbx_seq_one_letter_code
_entity_poly.pdbx_strand_id
1 'polypeptide(L)'
;MTDDFATDGALAQAITGFNPRESQRQMAAAISESIDAKQQLVVEAGTGTGKTFAYLAPALRADCKVIISTGSKALQDQLYSRDLPTVATALKYKGKLALLKGRSNYLCLERLEQQSLAGGELASETLVDLVRLRGWSAETVDGDISTCGEVAEDSFVWPLVTSTNDNCLGSDCPLYKDCLWSKPAVGRWMLMWWWLTTIYSWRIWW
;
A
#
# COMPACT_ATOMS: atom_id res chain seq x y z
N MET A 1 24.31 -15.94 4.88
CA MET A 1 23.22 -15.10 4.35
C MET A 1 23.41 -15.01 2.85
N THR A 2 22.41 -15.34 2.04
CA THR A 2 22.52 -15.28 0.58
C THR A 2 22.61 -13.81 0.15
N ASP A 3 23.64 -13.45 -0.61
CA ASP A 3 23.74 -12.11 -1.20
C ASP A 3 22.78 -12.02 -2.39
N ASP A 4 21.55 -11.56 -2.13
CA ASP A 4 20.49 -11.43 -3.13
C ASP A 4 20.87 -10.45 -4.27
N PHE A 5 21.87 -9.59 -4.04
CA PHE A 5 22.36 -8.56 -4.97
C PHE A 5 23.66 -8.95 -5.67
N ALA A 6 24.20 -10.14 -5.45
CA ALA A 6 25.35 -10.64 -6.19
C ALA A 6 25.05 -10.73 -7.71
N THR A 7 26.10 -10.82 -8.53
CA THR A 7 25.98 -10.99 -10.00
C THR A 7 25.22 -12.26 -10.39
N ASP A 8 25.27 -13.27 -9.54
CA ASP A 8 24.54 -14.53 -9.62
C ASP A 8 23.46 -14.65 -8.54
N GLY A 9 23.13 -13.55 -7.84
CA GLY A 9 22.13 -13.50 -6.78
C GLY A 9 20.70 -13.63 -7.30
N ALA A 10 19.75 -13.81 -6.38
CA ALA A 10 18.33 -14.02 -6.72
C ALA A 10 17.74 -12.90 -7.58
N LEU A 11 18.12 -11.64 -7.32
CA LEU A 11 17.64 -10.49 -8.10
C LEU A 11 18.21 -10.48 -9.52
N ALA A 12 19.50 -10.80 -9.67
CA ALA A 12 20.15 -10.85 -10.99
C ALA A 12 19.59 -11.97 -11.87
N GLN A 13 19.24 -13.11 -11.27
CA GLN A 13 18.65 -14.25 -11.99
C GLN A 13 17.19 -13.99 -12.41
N ALA A 14 16.42 -13.28 -11.59
CA ALA A 14 14.99 -13.10 -11.80
C ALA A 14 14.63 -11.85 -12.60
N ILE A 15 15.48 -10.82 -12.61
CA ILE A 15 15.16 -9.50 -13.17
C ILE A 15 16.08 -9.21 -14.37
N THR A 16 15.50 -9.24 -15.57
CA THR A 16 16.22 -8.92 -16.80
C THR A 16 16.81 -7.51 -16.75
N GLY A 17 18.11 -7.39 -17.01
CA GLY A 17 18.81 -6.10 -16.99
C GLY A 17 19.15 -5.58 -15.59
N PHE A 18 18.95 -6.39 -14.55
CA PHE A 18 19.44 -6.05 -13.21
C PHE A 18 20.97 -6.03 -13.20
N ASN A 19 21.54 -4.91 -12.75
CA ASN A 19 22.98 -4.76 -12.59
C ASN A 19 23.29 -4.50 -11.11
N PRO A 20 23.99 -5.42 -10.43
CA PRO A 20 24.47 -5.24 -9.06
C PRO A 20 25.20 -3.91 -8.87
N ARG A 21 24.92 -3.26 -7.73
CA ARG A 21 25.60 -2.02 -7.34
C ARG A 21 26.08 -2.15 -5.92
N GLU A 22 27.31 -1.71 -5.70
CA GLU A 22 27.95 -1.82 -4.38
C GLU A 22 27.20 -1.02 -3.31
N SER A 23 26.73 0.18 -3.64
CA SER A 23 25.91 0.99 -2.73
C SER A 23 24.60 0.31 -2.32
N GLN A 24 24.02 -0.48 -3.23
CA GLN A 24 22.80 -1.25 -2.96
C GLN A 24 23.07 -2.42 -2.01
N ARG A 25 24.19 -3.14 -2.22
CA ARG A 25 24.67 -4.21 -1.33
C ARG A 25 24.96 -3.70 0.07
N GLN A 26 25.71 -2.60 0.18
CA GLN A 26 26.05 -1.98 1.46
C GLN A 26 24.81 -1.54 2.23
N MET A 27 23.86 -0.90 1.56
CA MET A 27 22.59 -0.51 2.19
C MET A 27 21.79 -1.73 2.65
N ALA A 28 21.68 -2.78 1.83
CA ALA A 28 20.95 -3.99 2.19
C ALA A 28 21.58 -4.73 3.38
N ALA A 29 22.91 -4.83 3.41
CA ALA A 29 23.65 -5.42 4.52
C ALA A 29 23.42 -4.64 5.83
N ALA A 30 23.60 -3.31 5.79
CA ALA A 30 23.38 -2.46 6.95
C ALA A 30 21.94 -2.55 7.49
N ILE A 31 20.94 -2.61 6.61
CA ILE A 31 19.54 -2.78 6.99
C ILE A 31 19.32 -4.15 7.65
N SER A 32 19.86 -5.23 7.07
CA SER A 32 19.73 -6.58 7.64
C SER A 32 20.34 -6.65 9.04
N GLU A 33 21.58 -6.15 9.19
CA GLU A 33 22.26 -6.09 10.49
C GLU A 33 21.46 -5.28 11.51
N SER A 34 20.85 -4.17 11.09
CA SER A 34 20.03 -3.32 11.97
C SER A 34 18.72 -3.99 12.38
N ILE A 35 18.09 -4.76 11.49
CA ILE A 35 16.90 -5.57 11.80
C ILE A 35 17.26 -6.64 12.83
N ASP A 36 18.36 -7.37 12.60
CA ASP A 36 18.81 -8.46 13.48
C ASP A 36 19.23 -7.94 14.86
N ALA A 37 19.96 -6.82 14.89
CA ALA A 37 20.39 -6.14 16.12
C ALA A 37 19.27 -5.34 16.80
N LYS A 38 18.11 -5.17 16.15
CA LYS A 38 16.99 -4.33 16.61
C LYS A 38 17.41 -2.88 16.89
N GLN A 39 18.23 -2.32 16.02
CA GLN A 39 18.77 -0.97 16.13
C GLN A 39 18.17 -0.02 15.09
N GLN A 40 18.27 1.28 15.37
CA GLN A 40 17.90 2.32 14.43
C GLN A 40 19.05 2.58 13.45
N LEU A 41 18.73 2.66 12.16
CA LEU A 41 19.67 3.01 11.11
C LEU A 41 19.12 4.17 10.30
N VAL A 42 19.97 5.16 10.03
CA VAL A 42 19.70 6.25 9.10
C VAL A 42 20.62 6.05 7.90
N VAL A 43 20.03 5.95 6.71
CA VAL A 43 20.76 5.82 5.45
C VAL A 43 20.40 6.98 4.55
N GLU A 44 21.41 7.72 4.11
CA GLU A 44 21.28 8.65 3.00
C GLU A 44 21.65 7.93 1.70
N ALA A 45 20.76 7.97 0.71
CA ALA A 45 21.02 7.35 -0.58
C ALA A 45 20.57 8.29 -1.70
N GLY A 46 21.46 8.56 -2.66
CA GLY A 46 21.19 9.41 -3.82
C GLY A 46 20.15 8.83 -4.78
N THR A 47 19.50 9.64 -5.60
CA THR A 47 18.52 9.17 -6.61
C THR A 47 19.16 8.15 -7.57
N GLY A 48 18.36 7.20 -8.07
CA GLY A 48 18.84 6.19 -9.01
C GLY A 48 19.75 5.11 -8.42
N THR A 49 20.05 5.08 -7.12
CA THR A 49 20.90 4.03 -6.49
C THR A 49 20.23 2.67 -6.35
N GLY A 50 18.93 2.55 -6.61
CA GLY A 50 18.19 1.30 -6.39
C GLY A 50 17.76 1.08 -4.93
N LYS A 51 17.56 2.19 -4.18
CA LYS A 51 17.13 2.22 -2.77
C LYS A 51 15.98 1.25 -2.47
N THR A 52 14.99 1.22 -3.35
CA THR A 52 13.77 0.44 -3.17
C THR A 52 14.09 -1.03 -2.94
N PHE A 53 14.91 -1.63 -3.79
CA PHE A 53 15.23 -3.05 -3.65
C PHE A 53 16.15 -3.28 -2.45
N ALA A 54 17.08 -2.35 -2.18
CA ALA A 54 18.00 -2.43 -1.05
C ALA A 54 17.28 -2.53 0.31
N TYR A 55 16.13 -1.86 0.50
CA TYR A 55 15.33 -2.05 1.71
C TYR A 55 14.31 -3.19 1.60
N LEU A 56 13.78 -3.49 0.41
CA LEU A 56 12.78 -4.55 0.24
C LEU A 56 13.36 -5.95 0.44
N ALA A 57 14.55 -6.23 -0.10
CA ALA A 57 15.13 -7.56 -0.01
C ALA A 57 15.37 -8.00 1.44
N PRO A 58 16.11 -7.25 2.28
CA PRO A 58 16.28 -7.63 3.69
C PRO A 58 14.94 -7.61 4.45
N ALA A 59 14.01 -6.70 4.13
CA ALA A 59 12.68 -6.69 4.74
C ALA A 59 11.87 -7.98 4.48
N LEU A 60 11.95 -8.54 3.27
CA LEU A 60 11.26 -9.78 2.91
C LEU A 60 11.99 -11.04 3.39
N ARG A 61 13.29 -10.95 3.67
CA ARG A 61 14.08 -12.02 4.27
C ARG A 61 13.95 -12.07 5.79
N ALA A 62 13.59 -10.95 6.42
CA ALA A 62 13.43 -10.87 7.86
C ALA A 62 12.33 -11.81 8.36
N ASP A 63 12.60 -12.54 9.44
CA ASP A 63 11.63 -13.42 10.10
C ASP A 63 10.73 -12.63 11.08
N CYS A 64 10.31 -11.43 10.66
CA CYS A 64 9.48 -10.56 11.47
C CYS A 64 8.54 -9.74 10.60
N LYS A 65 7.55 -9.11 11.24
CA LYS A 65 6.63 -8.22 10.55
C LYS A 65 7.32 -6.89 10.25
N VAL A 66 7.48 -6.58 8.97
CA VAL A 66 8.04 -5.30 8.52
C VAL A 66 6.94 -4.35 8.07
N ILE A 67 7.03 -3.09 8.49
CA ILE A 67 6.19 -1.99 8.00
C ILE A 67 7.09 -1.03 7.23
N ILE A 68 6.72 -0.76 5.98
CA ILE A 68 7.42 0.20 5.12
C ILE A 68 6.51 1.43 4.95
N SER A 69 7.06 2.61 5.24
CA SER A 69 6.37 3.88 5.08
C SER A 69 7.06 4.71 3.99
N THR A 70 6.28 5.40 3.18
CA THR A 70 6.74 6.26 2.08
C THR A 70 6.20 7.67 2.25
N GLY A 71 6.81 8.65 1.56
CA GLY A 71 6.46 10.07 1.72
C GLY A 71 5.13 10.48 1.08
N SER A 72 4.59 9.69 0.15
CA SER A 72 3.33 10.02 -0.54
C SER A 72 2.55 8.76 -0.94
N LYS A 73 1.24 8.93 -1.16
CA LYS A 73 0.35 7.87 -1.65
C LYS A 73 0.81 7.32 -3.00
N ALA A 74 1.19 8.18 -3.93
CA ALA A 74 1.70 7.77 -5.25
C ALA A 74 2.95 6.87 -5.14
N LEU A 75 3.89 7.22 -4.25
CA LEU A 75 5.07 6.38 -3.99
C LEU A 75 4.70 5.04 -3.34
N GLN A 76 3.71 5.05 -2.44
CA GLN A 76 3.17 3.84 -1.83
C GLN A 76 2.54 2.91 -2.90
N ASP A 77 1.77 3.48 -3.83
CA ASP A 77 1.10 2.75 -4.90
C ASP A 77 2.09 2.18 -5.91
N GLN A 78 3.11 2.95 -6.30
CA GLN A 78 4.20 2.44 -7.12
C GLN A 78 4.93 1.28 -6.44
N LEU A 79 5.24 1.44 -5.14
CA LEU A 79 5.92 0.41 -4.37
C LEU A 79 5.10 -0.88 -4.34
N TYR A 80 3.80 -0.79 -4.04
CA TYR A 80 2.94 -1.96 -3.86
C TYR A 80 2.54 -2.64 -5.18
N SER A 81 2.30 -1.88 -6.25
CA SER A 81 1.83 -2.42 -7.53
C SER A 81 2.95 -2.94 -8.43
N ARG A 82 4.18 -2.45 -8.25
CA ARG A 82 5.31 -2.72 -9.15
C ARG A 82 6.52 -3.29 -8.41
N ASP A 83 7.15 -2.47 -7.58
CA ASP A 83 8.49 -2.79 -7.06
C ASP A 83 8.45 -3.98 -6.08
N LEU A 84 7.48 -4.00 -5.17
CA LEU A 84 7.29 -5.07 -4.18
C LEU A 84 6.96 -6.42 -4.83
N PRO A 85 5.99 -6.54 -5.77
CA PRO A 85 5.75 -7.78 -6.50
C PRO A 85 6.98 -8.31 -7.23
N THR A 86 7.76 -7.43 -7.87
CA THR A 86 8.99 -7.80 -8.56
C THR A 86 10.01 -8.43 -7.59
N VAL A 87 10.30 -7.77 -6.47
CA VAL A 87 11.27 -8.29 -5.49
C VAL A 87 10.75 -9.53 -4.79
N ALA A 88 9.47 -9.56 -4.39
CA ALA A 88 8.86 -10.72 -3.74
C ALA A 88 8.90 -11.97 -4.64
N THR A 89 8.64 -11.81 -5.94
CA THR A 89 8.73 -12.90 -6.91
C THR A 89 10.18 -13.37 -7.07
N ALA A 90 11.12 -12.45 -7.23
CA ALA A 90 12.55 -12.77 -7.36
C ALA A 90 13.09 -13.55 -6.16
N LEU A 91 12.67 -13.16 -4.94
CA LEU A 91 13.08 -13.81 -3.69
C LEU A 91 12.25 -15.05 -3.35
N LYS A 92 11.26 -15.41 -4.19
CA LYS A 92 10.30 -16.50 -3.95
C LYS A 92 9.62 -16.38 -2.59
N TYR A 93 9.31 -15.15 -2.19
CA TYR A 93 8.67 -14.83 -0.92
C TYR A 93 7.26 -15.42 -0.88
N LYS A 94 6.94 -16.10 0.23
CA LYS A 94 5.64 -16.79 0.43
C LYS A 94 4.79 -16.16 1.53
N GLY A 95 5.29 -15.11 2.18
CA GLY A 95 4.54 -14.43 3.22
C GLY A 95 3.43 -13.55 2.66
N LYS A 96 2.65 -12.95 3.56
CA LYS A 96 1.55 -12.06 3.20
C LYS A 96 2.08 -10.66 2.94
N LEU A 97 1.56 -10.03 1.90
CA LEU A 97 1.80 -8.62 1.56
C LEU A 97 0.48 -7.86 1.71
N ALA A 98 0.56 -6.64 2.23
CA ALA A 98 -0.60 -5.82 2.55
C ALA A 98 -0.34 -4.36 2.22
N LEU A 99 -1.32 -3.69 1.63
CA LEU A 99 -1.35 -2.24 1.51
C LEU A 99 -2.21 -1.66 2.64
N LEU A 100 -1.75 -0.59 3.27
CA LEU A 100 -2.49 0.11 4.32
C LEU A 100 -2.64 1.59 3.92
N LYS A 101 -3.87 2.03 3.70
CA LYS A 101 -4.24 3.44 3.50
C LYS A 101 -5.36 3.82 4.47
N GLY A 102 -5.55 5.13 4.67
CA GLY A 102 -6.67 5.66 5.45
C GLY A 102 -8.02 5.40 4.78
N ARG A 103 -9.11 5.39 5.57
CA ARG A 103 -10.50 5.13 5.14
C ARG A 103 -10.96 5.97 3.94
N SER A 104 -10.50 7.21 3.85
CA SER A 104 -10.81 8.13 2.76
C SER A 104 -10.24 7.71 1.40
N ASN A 105 -9.42 6.67 1.35
CA ASN A 105 -8.90 6.09 0.12
C ASN A 105 -9.73 4.88 -0.36
N TYR A 106 -10.83 4.58 0.34
CA TYR A 106 -11.71 3.47 -0.01
C TYR A 106 -13.12 3.98 -0.28
N LEU A 107 -13.73 3.44 -1.32
CA LEU A 107 -15.13 3.65 -1.61
C LEU A 107 -16.00 3.12 -0.47
N CYS A 108 -16.93 3.94 0.01
CA CYS A 108 -17.93 3.55 0.97
C CYS A 108 -19.24 3.29 0.24
N LEU A 109 -19.60 2.00 0.11
CA LEU A 109 -20.81 1.58 -0.59
C LEU A 109 -22.08 2.21 0.00
N GLU A 110 -22.13 2.35 1.33
CA GLU A 110 -23.29 2.91 2.02
C GLU A 110 -23.49 4.38 1.65
N ARG A 111 -22.40 5.16 1.65
CA ARG A 111 -22.45 6.57 1.27
C ARG A 111 -22.75 6.76 -0.22
N LEU A 112 -22.24 5.87 -1.07
CA LEU A 112 -22.59 5.85 -2.50
C LEU A 112 -24.09 5.60 -2.72
N GLU A 113 -24.70 4.67 -1.96
CA GLU A 113 -26.15 4.43 -1.98
C GLU A 113 -26.93 5.63 -1.45
N GLN A 114 -26.49 6.26 -0.36
CA GLN A 114 -27.11 7.48 0.18
C GLN A 114 -27.17 8.59 -0.88
N GLN A 115 -26.09 8.86 -1.60
CA GLN A 115 -26.08 9.89 -2.65
C GLN A 115 -27.02 9.54 -3.81
N SER A 116 -27.20 8.24 -4.10
CA SER A 116 -28.13 7.79 -5.14
C SER A 116 -29.60 7.98 -4.74
N LEU A 117 -29.90 7.95 -3.44
CA LEU A 117 -31.26 8.08 -2.89
C LEU A 117 -31.62 9.51 -2.48
N ALA A 118 -30.63 10.32 -2.11
CA ALA A 118 -30.84 11.61 -1.47
C ALA A 118 -31.52 12.67 -2.36
N GLY A 119 -31.61 12.47 -3.68
CA GLY A 119 -32.39 13.30 -4.60
C GLY A 119 -32.07 14.81 -4.57
N GLY A 120 -30.93 15.20 -3.98
CA GLY A 120 -30.53 16.60 -3.81
C GLY A 120 -30.03 17.22 -5.11
N GLU A 121 -29.97 18.55 -5.14
CA GLU A 121 -29.39 19.33 -6.24
C GLU A 121 -27.86 19.21 -6.23
N LEU A 122 -27.34 18.07 -6.69
CA LEU A 122 -25.93 17.93 -7.03
C LEU A 122 -25.67 18.57 -8.40
N ALA A 123 -24.48 19.15 -8.57
CA ALA A 123 -24.05 19.62 -9.87
C ALA A 123 -24.05 18.47 -10.89
N SER A 124 -24.37 18.77 -12.16
CA SER A 124 -24.45 17.77 -13.23
C SER A 124 -23.17 16.93 -13.36
N GLU A 125 -22.00 17.55 -13.15
CA GLU A 125 -20.70 16.87 -13.19
C GLU A 125 -20.59 15.81 -12.08
N THR A 126 -20.99 16.13 -10.85
CA THR A 126 -21.00 15.20 -9.72
C THR A 126 -21.98 14.04 -9.95
N LEU A 127 -23.13 14.30 -10.59
CA LEU A 127 -24.09 13.25 -10.95
C LEU A 127 -23.50 12.26 -11.96
N VAL A 128 -22.76 12.74 -12.97
CA VAL A 128 -22.07 11.89 -13.94
C VAL A 128 -21.04 11.00 -13.24
N ASP A 129 -20.24 11.58 -12.34
CA ASP A 129 -19.25 10.82 -11.59
C ASP A 129 -19.89 9.79 -10.64
N LEU A 130 -21.02 10.10 -10.00
CA LEU A 130 -21.76 9.12 -9.20
C LEU A 130 -22.22 7.91 -10.03
N VAL A 131 -22.67 8.13 -11.26
CA VAL A 131 -23.07 7.03 -12.17
C VAL A 131 -21.86 6.16 -12.52
N ARG A 132 -20.71 6.77 -12.83
CA ARG A 132 -19.44 6.06 -13.10
C ARG A 132 -19.00 5.24 -11.90
N LEU A 133 -19.00 5.84 -10.70
CA LEU A 133 -18.64 5.16 -9.46
C LEU A 133 -19.56 3.99 -9.14
N ARG A 134 -20.84 4.09 -9.49
CA ARG A 134 -21.77 2.97 -9.33
C ARG A 134 -21.39 1.80 -10.24
N GLY A 135 -21.04 2.06 -11.50
CA GLY A 135 -20.51 1.04 -12.41
C GLY A 135 -19.24 0.42 -11.85
N TRP A 136 -18.25 1.25 -11.54
CA TRP A 136 -16.95 0.82 -11.00
C TRP A 136 -17.06 0.04 -9.68
N SER A 137 -18.05 0.37 -8.82
CA SER A 137 -18.26 -0.33 -7.55
C SER A 137 -18.55 -1.82 -7.69
N ALA A 138 -19.08 -2.25 -8.85
CA ALA A 138 -19.34 -3.64 -9.15
C ALA A 138 -18.09 -4.40 -9.65
N GLU A 139 -17.09 -3.67 -10.14
CA GLU A 139 -15.87 -4.23 -10.75
C GLU A 139 -14.67 -4.21 -9.79
N THR A 140 -14.64 -3.24 -8.87
CA THR A 140 -13.53 -3.06 -7.93
C THR A 140 -13.40 -4.23 -6.95
N VAL A 141 -12.16 -4.68 -6.72
CA VAL A 141 -11.86 -5.81 -5.83
C VAL A 141 -11.72 -5.35 -4.37
N ASP A 142 -11.03 -4.24 -4.15
CA ASP A 142 -10.70 -3.73 -2.81
C ASP A 142 -11.21 -2.31 -2.54
N GLY A 143 -11.87 -1.69 -3.52
CA GLY A 143 -12.45 -0.35 -3.39
C GLY A 143 -11.43 0.77 -3.29
N ASP A 144 -10.15 0.52 -3.61
CA ASP A 144 -9.12 1.55 -3.56
C ASP A 144 -9.34 2.59 -4.67
N ILE A 145 -9.65 3.82 -4.28
CA ILE A 145 -10.05 4.87 -5.25
C ILE A 145 -8.93 5.22 -6.23
N SER A 146 -7.66 4.95 -5.91
CA SER A 146 -6.55 5.19 -6.86
C SER A 146 -6.56 4.23 -8.04
N THR A 147 -7.40 3.19 -8.01
CA THR A 147 -7.61 2.25 -9.13
C THR A 147 -8.82 2.61 -9.99
N CYS A 148 -9.58 3.66 -9.62
CA CYS A 148 -10.68 4.17 -10.41
C CYS A 148 -10.15 5.10 -11.51
N GLY A 149 -10.17 4.64 -12.76
CA GLY A 149 -9.73 5.44 -13.91
C GLY A 149 -10.81 6.31 -14.54
N GLU A 150 -12.08 6.15 -14.13
CA GLU A 150 -13.22 6.81 -14.76
C GLU A 150 -13.56 8.19 -14.18
N VAL A 151 -13.08 8.48 -12.97
CA VAL A 151 -13.35 9.71 -12.23
C VAL A 151 -12.04 10.40 -11.90
N ALA A 152 -11.97 11.71 -12.09
CA ALA A 152 -10.78 12.49 -11.80
C ALA A 152 -10.44 12.46 -10.30
N GLU A 153 -9.16 12.39 -9.94
CA GLU A 153 -8.72 12.28 -8.54
C GLU A 153 -9.14 13.49 -7.68
N ASP A 154 -9.34 14.65 -8.29
CA ASP A 154 -9.76 15.91 -7.64
C ASP A 154 -11.27 16.15 -7.69
N SER A 155 -12.07 15.18 -8.17
CA SER A 155 -13.52 15.30 -8.24
C SER A 155 -14.14 15.53 -6.85
N PHE A 156 -15.10 16.45 -6.79
CA PHE A 156 -15.88 16.76 -5.59
C PHE A 156 -16.76 15.59 -5.12
N VAL A 157 -16.90 14.53 -5.91
CA VAL A 157 -17.66 13.34 -5.52
C VAL A 157 -16.97 12.55 -4.40
N TRP A 158 -15.63 12.56 -4.32
CA TRP A 158 -14.89 11.66 -3.42
C TRP A 158 -15.24 11.86 -1.93
N PRO A 159 -15.32 13.09 -1.39
CA PRO A 159 -15.76 13.28 -0.01
C PRO A 159 -17.20 12.81 0.26
N LEU A 160 -18.04 12.76 -0.78
CA LEU A 160 -19.42 12.31 -0.67
C LEU A 160 -19.52 10.79 -0.58
N VAL A 161 -18.64 10.07 -1.28
CA VAL A 161 -18.70 8.59 -1.42
C VAL A 161 -17.63 7.84 -0.63
N THR A 162 -16.70 8.52 0.03
CA THR A 162 -15.69 7.92 0.92
C THR A 162 -16.00 8.21 2.38
N SER A 163 -15.40 7.45 3.30
CA SER A 163 -15.61 7.62 4.75
C SER A 163 -14.36 8.11 5.47
N THR A 164 -14.58 8.79 6.59
CA THR A 164 -13.57 9.21 7.57
C THR A 164 -13.80 8.47 8.89
N ASN A 165 -12.99 8.78 9.91
CA ASN A 165 -13.24 8.23 11.24
C ASN A 165 -14.52 8.79 11.88
N ASP A 166 -14.92 10.00 11.49
CA ASP A 166 -16.01 10.73 12.15
C ASP A 166 -17.39 10.44 11.52
N ASN A 167 -17.43 9.99 10.25
CA ASN A 167 -18.69 9.74 9.53
C ASN A 167 -18.98 8.24 9.28
N CYS A 168 -18.08 7.35 9.70
CA CYS A 168 -18.25 5.92 9.51
C CYS A 168 -19.10 5.33 10.65
N LEU A 169 -20.16 4.60 10.29
CA LEU A 169 -21.05 3.92 11.24
C LEU A 169 -20.41 2.67 11.89
N GLY A 170 -19.21 2.26 11.46
CA GLY A 170 -18.54 1.09 12.01
C GLY A 170 -19.38 -0.19 11.89
N SER A 171 -19.52 -0.91 12.99
CA SER A 171 -20.31 -2.15 13.07
C SER A 171 -21.81 -1.94 12.81
N ASP A 172 -22.30 -0.72 12.99
CA ASP A 172 -23.72 -0.39 12.79
C ASP A 172 -24.05 -0.07 11.33
N CYS A 173 -23.04 -0.08 10.44
CA CYS A 173 -23.22 0.13 9.01
C CYS A 173 -24.06 -1.01 8.39
N PRO A 174 -25.16 -0.71 7.67
CA PRO A 174 -25.98 -1.72 7.00
C PRO A 174 -25.18 -2.59 6.01
N LEU A 175 -24.16 -2.00 5.38
CA LEU A 175 -23.27 -2.66 4.43
C LEU A 175 -21.93 -3.07 5.05
N TYR A 176 -21.83 -3.23 6.38
CA TYR A 176 -20.58 -3.59 7.07
C TYR A 176 -19.97 -4.89 6.53
N LYS A 177 -20.80 -5.90 6.23
CA LYS A 177 -20.36 -7.17 5.65
C LYS A 177 -19.70 -7.00 4.28
N ASP A 178 -20.13 -5.99 3.53
CA ASP A 178 -19.64 -5.70 2.19
C ASP A 178 -18.62 -4.56 2.11
N CYS A 179 -18.28 -3.97 3.26
CA CYS A 179 -17.40 -2.81 3.34
C CYS A 179 -16.01 -3.11 2.79
N LEU A 180 -15.64 -2.40 1.72
CA LEU A 180 -14.37 -2.56 1.01
C LEU A 180 -13.15 -2.18 1.87
N TRP A 181 -13.32 -1.28 2.85
CA TRP A 181 -12.26 -0.90 3.78
C TRP A 181 -11.99 -1.97 4.86
N SER A 182 -13.05 -2.59 5.42
CA SER A 182 -12.91 -3.58 6.49
C SER A 182 -12.83 -5.02 5.98
N LYS A 183 -13.25 -5.29 4.74
CA LYS A 183 -13.08 -6.59 4.11
C LYS A 183 -11.58 -6.92 4.03
N PRO A 184 -11.19 -8.15 4.43
CA PRO A 184 -9.86 -8.64 4.14
C PRO A 184 -9.75 -8.89 2.64
N ALA A 185 -9.41 -7.86 1.86
CA ALA A 185 -8.78 -8.10 0.56
C ALA A 185 -7.57 -9.01 0.82
N VAL A 186 -7.44 -10.09 0.05
CA VAL A 186 -6.40 -11.12 0.21
C VAL A 186 -5.06 -10.46 0.56
N GLY A 187 -4.63 -10.59 1.83
CA GLY A 187 -3.38 -10.01 2.34
C GLY A 187 -3.51 -8.85 3.33
N ARG A 188 -4.65 -8.20 3.50
CA ARG A 188 -4.79 -6.97 4.32
C ARG A 188 -5.02 -7.30 5.81
N TRP A 189 -3.99 -7.20 6.64
CA TRP A 189 -4.16 -7.25 8.10
C TRP A 189 -4.42 -5.86 8.67
N MET A 190 -5.64 -5.67 9.17
CA MET A 190 -6.02 -4.58 10.05
C MET A 190 -5.27 -4.73 11.38
N LEU A 191 -4.30 -3.87 11.66
CA LEU A 191 -3.77 -3.70 13.01
C LEU A 191 -4.78 -2.88 13.81
N MET A 192 -5.78 -3.56 14.38
CA MET A 192 -6.56 -3.00 15.47
C MET A 192 -5.84 -3.36 16.77
N TRP A 193 -5.51 -2.33 17.54
CA TRP A 193 -4.76 -2.39 18.79
C TRP A 193 -5.25 -3.47 19.74
N TRP A 194 -4.40 -4.45 20.06
CA TRP A 194 -4.30 -5.06 21.39
C TRP A 194 -2.81 -5.34 21.66
N TRP A 195 -2.43 -5.17 22.92
CA TRP A 195 -1.11 -4.90 23.48
C TRP A 195 0.09 -5.82 23.12
N LEU A 196 1.28 -5.19 23.27
CA LEU A 196 2.65 -5.70 23.50
C LEU A 196 3.60 -5.94 22.30
N THR A 197 4.70 -5.17 22.37
CA THR A 197 6.03 -5.32 21.73
C THR A 197 6.22 -4.89 20.27
N THR A 198 6.71 -3.64 20.16
CA THR A 198 7.75 -3.19 19.22
C THR A 198 7.32 -2.87 17.78
N ILE A 199 6.75 -1.69 17.60
CA ILE A 199 6.63 -0.99 16.31
C ILE A 199 7.88 -0.12 16.14
N TYR A 200 8.85 -0.53 15.31
CA TYR A 200 9.93 0.35 14.87
C TYR A 200 9.47 1.12 13.62
N SER A 201 9.27 2.43 13.78
CA SER A 201 8.95 3.34 12.68
C SER A 201 10.23 3.72 11.95
N TRP A 202 10.35 3.35 10.68
CA TRP A 202 11.44 3.74 9.80
C TRP A 202 11.03 4.98 9.01
N ARG A 203 11.79 6.07 9.16
CA ARG A 203 11.55 7.34 8.47
C ARG A 203 12.67 7.55 7.46
N ILE A 204 12.39 7.24 6.19
CA ILE A 204 13.28 7.55 5.06
C ILE A 204 12.95 8.99 4.64
N TRP A 205 13.91 9.90 4.78
CA TRP A 205 13.78 11.28 4.32
C TRP A 205 14.12 11.35 2.82
N TRP A 206 13.31 12.08 2.07
CA TRP A 206 13.50 12.41 0.65
C TRP A 206 14.13 13.79 0.53
#